data_AF-A0A830Q8H6-F1
#
_entry.id   AF-A0A830Q8H6-F1
#
_cell.length_a   1.000
_cell.length_b   1.000
_cell.length_c   1.000
_cell.angle_alpha   90.00
_cell.angle_beta   90.00
_cell.angle_gamma   90.00
#
_symmetry.space_group_name_H-M   'P 1'
#
loop_
_entity.id
_entity.type
_entity.pdbx_description
1 polymer ?
#
loop_
_entity_poly.entity_id
_entity_poly.type
_entity_poly.pdbx_seq_one_letter_code
_entity_poly.pdbx_strand_id
1 'polypeptide(L)' 'MKKDKEVWAALFLVIFNRIAFKFLENFWPNNMLFVAILKSLSVMVTCASIYILIKYLWKRYQPIKSR' A
#
# COMPACT_ATOMS: atom_id res chain seq x y z
N MET A 1 -20.62 -2.29 -1.48
CA MET A 1 -20.47 -2.74 -0.07
C MET A 1 -19.28 -3.68 0.18
N LYS A 2 -19.16 -4.87 -0.43
CA LYS A 2 -17.99 -5.77 -0.18
C LYS A 2 -16.67 -5.24 -0.82
N LYS A 3 -16.79 -4.56 -1.96
CA LYS A 3 -15.68 -4.01 -2.76
C LYS A 3 -15.08 -2.73 -2.18
N ASP A 4 -15.89 -1.88 -1.56
CA ASP A 4 -15.41 -0.67 -0.90
C ASP A 4 -14.56 -1.02 0.33
N LYS A 5 -14.91 -2.12 1.03
CA LYS A 5 -14.12 -2.64 2.15
C LYS A 5 -12.70 -3.05 1.75
N GLU A 6 -12.49 -3.58 0.55
CA GLU A 6 -11.14 -3.95 0.08
C GLU A 6 -10.27 -2.72 -0.19
N VAL A 7 -10.86 -1.67 -0.75
CA VAL A 7 -10.17 -0.39 -0.99
C VAL A 7 -9.83 0.29 0.34
N TRP A 8 -10.78 0.32 1.28
CA TRP A 8 -10.55 0.85 2.63
C TRP A 8 -9.53 0.02 3.41
N ALA A 9 -9.54 -1.31 3.26
CA ALA A 9 -8.54 -2.19 3.87
C ALA A 9 -7.14 -1.95 3.29
N ALA A 10 -7.02 -1.77 1.97
CA ALA A 10 -5.76 -1.43 1.32
C ALA A 10 -5.23 -0.06 1.78
N LEU A 11 -6.10 0.96 1.83
CA LEU A 11 -5.77 2.28 2.36
C LEU A 11 -5.32 2.21 3.82
N PHE A 12 -6.04 1.45 4.65
CA PHE A 12 -5.68 1.24 6.05
C PHE A 12 -4.32 0.56 6.18
N LEU A 13 -4.03 -0.47 5.38
CA LEU A 13 -2.75 -1.17 5.34
C LEU A 13 -1.58 -0.25 4.96
N VAL A 14 -1.80 0.68 4.03
CA VAL A 14 -0.78 1.68 3.64
C VAL A 14 -0.49 2.65 4.79
N ILE A 15 -1.54 3.20 5.41
CA ILE A 15 -1.40 4.13 6.53
C ILE A 15 -0.73 3.44 7.72
N PHE A 16 -1.20 2.23 8.06
CA PHE A 16 -0.64 1.43 9.14
C PHE A 16 0.83 1.08 8.89
N ASN A 17 1.18 0.62 7.68
CA ASN A 17 2.58 0.37 7.32
C ASN A 17 3.43 1.63 7.49
N ARG A 18 2.97 2.78 6.97
CA ARG A 18 3.73 4.03 7.07
C ARG A 18 4.01 4.42 8.53
N ILE A 19 3.03 4.27 9.41
CA ILE A 19 3.18 4.55 10.85
C ILE A 19 4.12 3.55 11.50
N ALA A 20 3.93 2.25 11.24
CA ALA A 20 4.76 1.18 11.79
C ALA A 20 6.23 1.33 11.36
N PHE A 21 6.48 1.63 10.09
CA PHE A 21 7.82 1.89 9.56
C PHE A 21 8.47 3.10 10.22
N LYS A 22 7.74 4.20 10.38
CA LYS A 22 8.25 5.40 11.07
C LYS A 22 8.56 5.14 12.55
N PHE A 23 7.76 4.30 13.21
CA PHE A 23 8.01 3.89 14.59
C PHE A 23 9.25 2.98 14.70
N LEU A 24 9.40 2.01 13.79
CA LEU A 24 10.55 1.11 13.69
C LEU A 24 11.86 1.85 13.36
N GLU A 25 11.80 2.85 12.46
CA GLU A 25 12.94 3.71 12.13
C GLU A 25 13.43 4.48 13.36
N ASN A 26 12.51 5.00 14.18
CA ASN A 26 12.84 5.66 15.45
C ASN A 26 13.37 4.70 16.53
N PHE A 27 13.07 3.41 16.44
CA PHE A 27 13.52 2.41 17.43
C PHE A 27 14.98 1.99 17.20
N TRP A 28 15.49 2.09 15.97
CA TRP A 28 16.85 1.67 15.63
C TRP A 28 17.58 2.60 14.65
N PRO A 29 17.75 3.89 14.98
CA PRO A 29 18.29 4.89 14.05
C PRO A 29 19.75 4.62 13.65
N ASN A 30 20.50 3.89 14.48
CA ASN A 30 21.93 3.62 14.24
C ASN A 30 22.20 2.50 13.23
N ASN A 31 21.18 1.78 12.77
CA ASN A 31 21.38 0.67 11.84
C ASN A 31 20.92 1.05 10.42
N MET A 32 21.82 1.70 9.66
CA MET A 32 21.55 2.19 8.29
C MET A 32 21.02 1.10 7.36
N LEU A 33 21.51 -0.14 7.47
CA LEU A 33 21.02 -1.27 6.68
C LEU A 33 19.54 -1.56 6.97
N PHE A 34 19.17 -1.52 8.25
CA PHE A 34 17.81 -1.77 8.70
C PHE A 34 16.85 -0.67 8.21
N VAL A 35 17.24 0.60 8.34
CA VAL A 35 16.47 1.74 7.84
C VAL A 35 16.28 1.65 6.32
N ALA A 36 17.32 1.27 5.57
CA ALA A 36 17.23 1.10 4.12
C ALA A 36 16.27 -0.04 3.72
N ILE A 37 16.32 -1.18 4.42
CA ILE A 37 15.42 -2.32 4.21
C ILE A 37 13.96 -1.92 4.50
N LEU A 38 13.71 -1.25 5.64
CA LEU A 38 12.39 -0.75 6.02
C LEU A 38 11.82 0.22 4.97
N LYS A 39 12.65 1.13 4.47
CA LYS A 39 12.27 2.10 3.44
C LYS A 39 11.91 1.40 2.12
N SER A 40 12.69 0.40 1.72
CA SER A 40 12.42 -0.41 0.53
C SER A 40 11.12 -1.22 0.65
N LEU A 41 10.87 -1.82 1.82
CA LEU A 41 9.61 -2.50 2.14
C LEU A 41 8.41 -1.55 2.08
N SER A 42 8.52 -0.36 2.64
CA SER A 42 7.46 0.66 2.57
C SER A 42 7.12 1.04 1.12
N VAL A 43 8.13 1.14 0.26
CA VAL A 43 7.93 1.42 -1.18
C VAL A 43 7.21 0.26 -1.87
N MET A 44 7.64 -0.98 -1.63
CA MET A 44 6.98 -2.17 -2.21
C MET A 44 5.49 -2.26 -1.83
N VAL A 45 5.17 -2.03 -0.56
CA VAL A 45 3.77 -2.04 -0.08
C VAL A 45 2.95 -0.93 -0.74
N THR A 46 3.55 0.26 -0.89
CA THR A 46 2.89 1.40 -1.56
C THR A 46 2.61 1.06 -3.03
N CYS A 47 3.58 0.50 -3.75
CA CYS A 47 3.41 0.05 -5.13
C CYS A 47 2.33 -1.03 -5.27
N ALA A 48 2.30 -2.02 -4.38
CA ALA A 48 1.26 -3.06 -4.38
C ALA A 48 -0.14 -2.46 -4.19
N SER A 49 -0.24 -1.46 -3.31
CA SER A 49 -1.51 -0.79 -3.01
C SER A 49 -1.98 0.07 -4.18
N ILE A 50 -1.07 0.80 -4.82
CA ILE A 50 -1.35 1.55 -6.07
C ILE A 50 -1.77 0.58 -7.18
N TYR A 51 -1.09 -0.55 -7.32
CA TYR A 51 -1.44 -1.56 -8.31
C TYR A 51 -2.86 -2.12 -8.10
N ILE A 52 -3.23 -2.43 -6.85
CA ILE A 52 -4.60 -2.85 -6.50
C ILE A 52 -5.60 -1.74 -6.84
N LEU A 53 -5.28 -0.49 -6.53
CA LEU A 53 -6.14 0.66 -6.84
C LEU A 53 -6.33 0.85 -8.35
N ILE A 54 -5.25 0.79 -9.14
CA ILE A 54 -5.29 0.89 -10.60
C ILE A 54 -6.09 -0.28 -11.18
N LYS A 55 -5.85 -1.50 -10.72
CA LYS A 55 -6.61 -2.69 -11.16
C LYS A 55 -8.09 -2.56 -10.81
N TYR A 56 -8.42 -1.95 -9.68
CA TYR A 56 -9.79 -1.69 -9.25
C TYR A 56 -10.46 -0.63 -10.13
N LEU A 57 -9.79 0.51 -10.35
CA LEU A 57 -10.26 1.55 -11.26
C LEU A 57 -10.45 1.01 -12.68
N TRP A 58 -9.51 0.21 -13.16
CA TRP A 58 -9.60 -0.46 -14.45
C TRP A 58 -10.81 -1.40 -14.53
N LYS A 59 -11.07 -2.21 -13.50
CA LYS A 59 -12.28 -3.06 -13.45
C LYS A 59 -13.58 -2.26 -13.40
N ARG A 60 -13.55 -1.05 -12.85
CA ARG A 60 -14.73 -0.19 -12.67
C ARG A 60 -14.99 0.70 -13.89
N TYR A 61 -13.94 1.09 -14.60
CA TYR A 61 -13.98 1.90 -15.82
C TYR A 61 -13.78 1.10 -17.11
N GLN A 62 -13.61 -0.21 -17.04
CA GLN A 62 -13.74 -1.06 -18.22
C GLN A 62 -15.13 -0.78 -18.80
N PRO A 63 -15.22 -0.20 -20.02
CA PRO A 63 -16.51 0.02 -20.63
C PRO A 63 -17.18 -1.35 -20.72
N ILE A 64 -18.43 -1.42 -20.28
CA ILE A 64 -19.31 -2.56 -20.57
C ILE A 64 -19.13 -2.81 -22.06
N LYS A 65 -18.47 -3.90 -22.42
CA LYS A 65 -18.38 -4.33 -23.80
C LYS A 65 -19.80 -4.74 -24.15
N SER A 66 -20.59 -3.80 -24.68
CA SER A 66 -21.92 -4.08 -25.23
C SER A 66 -21.70 -5.04 -26.38
N ARG A 67 -21.88 -6.32 -26.10
CA ARG A 67 -22.24 -7.31 -27.09
C ARG A 67 -23.73 -7.48 -27.03
#